data_AF-A0A7C0WAM3-F1
#
_entry.id   AF-A0A7C0WAM3-F1
#
_cell.length_a   1.000
_cell.length_b   1.000
_cell.length_c   1.000
_cell.angle_alpha   90.00
_cell.angle_beta   90.00
_cell.angle_gamma   90.00
#
_symmetry.space_group_name_H-M   'P 1'
#
loop_
_entity.id
_entity.type
_entity.pdbx_description
1 polymer ?
#
loop_
_entity_poly.entity_id
_entity_poly.type
_entity_poly.pdbx_seq_one_letter_code
_entity_poly.pdbx_strand_id
1 'polypeptide(L)'
;MKKYQIEKILTVQSKRRFLLFALFAALLLISAAVNIMAGTIDISFPELFKIIHTYDTATTSGFIVWKIRIPRTIAAVLGGAYLAVSGLLLQVFFRNPIVGPFILGISSGATLMVSLVMLT
;
A
#
# COMPACT_ATOMS: atom_id res chain seq x y z
N MET A 1 26.22 18.40 -31.23
CA MET A 1 26.18 16.96 -30.89
C MET A 1 25.97 16.64 -29.40
N LYS A 2 26.63 17.32 -28.43
CA LYS A 2 26.44 17.06 -26.98
C LYS A 2 24.99 17.24 -26.46
N LYS A 3 24.24 18.23 -26.97
CA LYS A 3 22.85 18.52 -26.53
C LYS A 3 21.88 17.36 -26.83
N TYR A 4 22.03 16.73 -27.99
CA TYR A 4 21.23 15.58 -28.43
C TYR A 4 21.50 14.33 -27.58
N GLN A 5 22.75 14.11 -27.15
CA GLN A 5 23.12 13.02 -26.25
C GLN A 5 22.51 13.21 -24.85
N ILE A 6 22.47 14.46 -24.34
CA ILE A 6 21.88 14.77 -23.03
C ILE A 6 20.35 14.62 -23.03
N GLU A 7 19.66 15.12 -24.06
CA GLU A 7 18.20 14.92 -24.20
C GLU A 7 17.83 13.44 -24.32
N LYS A 8 18.65 12.64 -25.02
CA LYS A 8 18.44 11.19 -25.16
C LYS A 8 18.61 10.48 -23.81
N ILE A 9 19.58 10.88 -22.98
CA ILE A 9 19.77 10.32 -21.64
C ILE A 9 18.61 10.69 -20.71
N LEU A 10 18.16 11.96 -20.72
CA LEU A 10 17.05 12.42 -19.88
C LEU A 10 15.71 11.75 -20.26
N THR A 11 15.44 11.59 -21.55
CA THR A 11 14.23 10.93 -22.04
C THR A 11 14.21 9.42 -21.78
N VAL A 12 15.34 8.72 -21.92
CA VAL A 12 15.46 7.29 -21.60
C VAL A 12 15.29 7.06 -20.09
N GLN A 13 15.87 7.92 -19.24
CA GLN A 13 15.67 7.84 -17.79
C GLN A 13 14.21 8.10 -17.39
N SER A 14 13.54 9.06 -18.04
CA SER A 14 12.12 9.36 -17.79
C SER A 14 11.21 8.17 -18.15
N LYS A 15 11.41 7.55 -19.33
CA LYS A 15 10.65 6.36 -19.75
C LYS A 15 10.85 5.18 -18.79
N ARG A 16 12.08 4.92 -18.34
CA ARG A 16 12.37 3.84 -17.39
C ARG A 16 11.68 4.07 -16.03
N ARG A 17 11.74 5.30 -15.49
CA ARG A 17 11.06 5.64 -14.23
C ARG A 17 9.55 5.48 -14.36
N PHE A 18 8.97 5.97 -15.46
CA PHE A 18 7.55 5.80 -15.73
C PHE A 18 7.14 4.32 -15.79
N LEU A 19 7.90 3.49 -16.51
CA LEU A 19 7.65 2.05 -16.58
C LEU A 19 7.74 1.37 -15.20
N LEU A 20 8.70 1.77 -14.36
CA LEU A 20 8.83 1.24 -13.00
C LEU A 20 7.64 1.64 -12.12
N PHE A 21 7.20 2.90 -12.17
CA PHE A 21 6.00 3.33 -11.45
C PHE A 21 4.74 2.61 -11.92
N ALA A 22 4.59 2.43 -13.25
CA ALA A 22 3.48 1.65 -13.81
C ALA A 22 3.52 0.19 -13.34
N LEU A 23 4.69 -0.44 -13.29
CA LEU A 23 4.87 -1.80 -12.78
C LEU A 23 4.50 -1.91 -11.30
N PHE A 24 4.98 -1.01 -10.44
CA PHE A 24 4.63 -1.02 -9.01
C PHE A 24 3.14 -0.74 -8.77
N ALA A 25 2.55 0.16 -9.55
CA ALA A 25 1.10 0.40 -9.51
C ALA A 25 0.31 -0.85 -9.91
N ALA A 26 0.73 -1.55 -10.97
CA ALA A 26 0.11 -2.81 -11.38
C ALA A 26 0.25 -3.88 -10.30
N LEU A 27 1.44 -4.05 -9.71
CA LEU A 27 1.67 -4.99 -8.61
C LEU A 27 0.82 -4.67 -7.37
N LEU A 28 0.62 -3.39 -7.05
CA LEU A 28 -0.26 -2.97 -5.96
C LEU A 28 -1.72 -3.33 -6.24
N LEU A 29 -2.21 -3.13 -7.46
CA LEU A 29 -3.58 -3.50 -7.83
C LEU A 29 -3.78 -5.03 -7.80
N ILE A 30 -2.81 -5.79 -8.29
CA ILE A 30 -2.83 -7.25 -8.26
C ILE A 30 -2.83 -7.75 -6.81
N SER A 31 -1.95 -7.22 -5.95
CA SER A 31 -1.89 -7.64 -4.55
C SER A 31 -3.16 -7.26 -3.77
N ALA A 32 -3.77 -6.11 -4.06
CA ALA A 32 -5.06 -5.72 -3.51
C ALA A 32 -6.19 -6.67 -3.96
N ALA A 33 -6.25 -7.03 -5.24
CA ALA A 33 -7.21 -8.00 -5.75
C ALA A 33 -7.04 -9.37 -5.09
N VAL A 34 -5.80 -9.86 -4.99
CA VAL A 34 -5.47 -11.12 -4.30
C VAL A 34 -5.86 -11.04 -2.82
N ASN A 35 -5.63 -9.91 -2.14
CA ASN A 35 -6.02 -9.73 -0.74
C ASN A 35 -7.53 -9.80 -0.52
N ILE A 36 -8.32 -9.29 -1.48
CA ILE A 36 -9.79 -9.33 -1.42
C ILE A 36 -10.31 -10.73 -1.74
N MET A 37 -9.65 -11.48 -2.64
CA MET A 37 -10.07 -12.84 -3.01
C MET A 37 -9.63 -13.88 -1.98
N ALA A 38 -8.42 -13.75 -1.42
CA ALA A 38 -7.86 -14.67 -0.45
C ALA A 38 -8.53 -14.51 0.92
N GLY A 39 -9.17 -15.57 1.42
CA GLY A 39 -9.72 -15.63 2.75
C GLY A 39 -10.39 -16.96 3.05
N THR A 40 -11.01 -17.09 4.22
CA THR A 40 -11.68 -18.34 4.67
C THR A 40 -12.82 -18.78 3.76
N ILE A 41 -13.42 -17.83 3.04
CA ILE A 41 -14.42 -18.11 2.01
C ILE A 41 -13.76 -17.82 0.67
N ASP A 42 -13.66 -18.83 -0.17
CA ASP A 42 -13.20 -18.69 -1.56
C ASP A 42 -14.25 -17.92 -2.35
N ILE A 43 -13.89 -16.72 -2.79
CA ILE A 43 -14.76 -15.88 -3.61
C ILE A 43 -14.17 -15.88 -5.02
N SER A 44 -14.89 -16.46 -5.96
CA SER A 44 -14.49 -16.47 -7.35
C SER A 44 -14.57 -15.05 -7.94
N PHE A 45 -13.69 -14.73 -8.90
CA PHE A 45 -13.64 -13.41 -9.53
C PHE A 45 -15.00 -12.91 -10.09
N PRO A 46 -15.83 -13.75 -10.75
CA PRO A 46 -17.15 -13.32 -11.23
C PRO A 46 -18.12 -12.95 -10.10
N GLU A 47 -18.02 -13.66 -8.98
CA GLU A 47 -18.86 -13.42 -7.81
C GLU A 47 -18.47 -12.12 -7.10
N LEU A 48 -17.16 -11.86 -7.00
CA LEU A 48 -16.65 -10.58 -6.50
C LEU A 48 -17.17 -9.40 -7.34
N PHE A 49 -17.13 -9.52 -8.67
CA PHE A 49 -17.61 -8.47 -9.56
C PHE A 49 -19.12 -8.22 -9.36
N LYS A 50 -19.91 -9.29 -9.19
CA LYS A 50 -21.35 -9.19 -8.89
C LYS A 50 -21.61 -8.51 -7.54
N ILE A 51 -20.89 -8.91 -6.48
CA ILE A 51 -21.03 -8.32 -5.14
C ILE A 51 -20.71 -6.82 -5.15
N ILE A 52 -19.67 -6.42 -5.89
CA ILE A 52 -19.26 -5.02 -6.01
C ILE A 52 -20.29 -4.22 -6.83
N HIS A 53 -20.76 -4.78 -7.95
CA HIS A 53 -21.69 -4.06 -8.85
C HIS A 53 -23.11 -3.95 -8.30
N THR A 54 -23.62 -5.00 -7.65
CA THR A 54 -24.98 -5.04 -7.08
C THR A 54 -25.03 -4.43 -5.67
N TYR A 55 -23.88 -4.18 -5.03
CA TYR A 55 -23.80 -3.80 -3.61
C TYR A 55 -24.60 -4.76 -2.72
N ASP A 56 -24.44 -6.06 -2.95
CA ASP A 56 -25.13 -7.07 -2.16
C ASP A 56 -24.44 -7.22 -0.80
N THR A 57 -25.07 -6.74 0.26
CA THR A 57 -24.64 -6.92 1.65
C THR A 57 -25.53 -7.90 2.42
N ALA A 58 -26.56 -8.46 1.79
CA ALA A 58 -27.49 -9.39 2.43
C ALA A 58 -26.89 -10.80 2.54
N THR A 59 -26.00 -11.14 1.61
CA THR A 59 -25.24 -12.40 1.65
C THR A 59 -24.02 -12.31 2.57
N THR A 60 -23.66 -13.43 3.20
CA THR A 60 -22.48 -13.53 4.09
C THR A 60 -21.18 -13.16 3.35
N SER A 61 -21.04 -13.58 2.09
CA SER A 61 -19.90 -13.23 1.23
C SER A 61 -19.84 -11.72 0.96
N GLY A 62 -20.98 -11.11 0.63
CA GLY A 62 -21.11 -9.68 0.43
C GLY A 62 -20.74 -8.84 1.64
N PHE A 63 -21.25 -9.21 2.82
CA PHE A 63 -20.89 -8.58 4.09
C PHE A 63 -19.39 -8.66 4.36
N ILE A 64 -18.77 -9.83 4.19
CA ILE A 64 -17.33 -10.02 4.43
C ILE A 64 -16.49 -9.15 3.48
N VAL A 65 -16.84 -9.08 2.19
CA VAL A 65 -16.12 -8.26 1.23
C VAL A 65 -16.21 -6.78 1.61
N TRP A 66 -17.41 -6.27 1.84
CA TRP A 66 -17.65 -4.83 2.06
C TRP A 66 -17.27 -4.34 3.45
N LYS A 67 -17.51 -5.13 4.51
CA LYS A 67 -17.30 -4.69 5.90
C LYS A 67 -15.96 -5.14 6.49
N ILE A 68 -15.29 -6.12 5.88
CA ILE A 68 -14.05 -6.67 6.43
C ILE A 68 -12.89 -6.53 5.43
N ARG A 69 -13.01 -7.11 4.23
CA ARG A 69 -11.88 -7.21 3.29
C ARG A 69 -11.52 -5.85 2.69
N ILE A 70 -12.47 -5.13 2.10
CA ILE A 70 -12.23 -3.81 1.48
C ILE A 70 -11.64 -2.81 2.50
N PRO A 71 -12.22 -2.62 3.70
CA PRO A 71 -11.65 -1.69 4.68
C PRO A 71 -10.23 -2.09 5.11
N ARG A 72 -9.96 -3.39 5.28
CA ARG A 72 -8.63 -3.91 5.61
C ARG A 72 -7.63 -3.68 4.50
N THR A 73 -8.00 -3.90 3.24
CA THR A 73 -7.13 -3.63 2.09
C THR A 73 -6.77 -2.15 2.01
N ILE A 74 -7.75 -1.25 2.18
CA ILE A 74 -7.51 0.19 2.22
C ILE A 74 -6.56 0.56 3.36
N ALA A 75 -6.80 0.04 4.56
CA ALA A 75 -5.92 0.28 5.71
C ALA A 75 -4.49 -0.21 5.48
N ALA A 76 -4.31 -1.38 4.83
CA ALA A 76 -2.99 -1.91 4.50
C ALA A 76 -2.25 -1.05 3.46
N VAL A 77 -2.94 -0.59 2.41
CA VAL A 77 -2.36 0.29 1.40
C VAL A 77 -1.95 1.64 2.00
N LEU A 78 -2.84 2.27 2.77
CA LEU A 78 -2.56 3.55 3.43
C LEU A 78 -1.46 3.42 4.48
N GLY A 79 -1.49 2.37 5.30
CA GLY A 79 -0.45 2.09 6.29
C GLY A 79 0.92 1.89 5.65
N GLY A 80 1.00 1.10 4.57
CA GLY A 80 2.23 0.92 3.81
C GLY A 80 2.75 2.23 3.20
N ALA A 81 1.85 3.05 2.64
CA ALA A 81 2.20 4.36 2.09
C ALA A 81 2.76 5.30 3.17
N TYR A 82 2.13 5.37 4.34
CA TYR A 82 2.60 6.20 5.45
C TYR A 82 3.94 5.72 5.99
N LEU A 83 4.17 4.42 6.10
CA LEU A 83 5.47 3.87 6.50
C LEU A 83 6.57 4.21 5.49
N ALA A 84 6.29 4.07 4.19
CA ALA A 84 7.24 4.40 3.13
C ALA A 84 7.60 5.91 3.13
N VAL A 85 6.59 6.78 3.25
CA VAL A 85 6.79 8.24 3.29
C VAL A 85 7.51 8.66 4.57
N SER A 86 7.12 8.14 5.73
CA SER A 86 7.79 8.43 7.01
C SER A 86 9.27 8.02 6.97
N GLY A 87 9.57 6.83 6.45
CA GLY A 87 10.96 6.37 6.28
C GLY A 87 11.76 7.29 5.37
N LEU A 88 11.21 7.67 4.21
CA LEU A 88 11.86 8.59 3.29
C LEU A 88 12.12 9.97 3.93
N LEU A 89 11.13 10.53 4.64
CA LEU A 89 11.26 11.82 5.31
C LEU A 89 12.37 11.81 6.37
N LEU A 90 12.43 10.74 7.18
CA LEU A 90 13.49 10.58 8.18
C LEU A 90 14.87 10.45 7.51
N GLN A 91 14.99 9.64 6.47
CA GLN A 91 16.25 9.49 5.73
C GLN A 91 16.72 10.82 5.12
N VAL A 92 15.81 11.63 4.58
CA VAL A 92 16.11 12.96 4.01
C VAL A 92 16.51 13.95 5.11
N PHE A 93 15.76 14.00 6.21
CA PHE A 93 16.01 14.93 7.32
C PHE A 93 17.38 14.69 7.96
N PHE A 94 17.68 13.44 8.30
CA PHE A 94 18.96 13.06 8.90
C PHE A 94 20.08 12.88 7.88
N ARG A 95 19.76 12.95 6.58
CA ARG A 95 20.69 12.67 5.47
C ARG A 95 21.43 11.35 5.65
N ASN A 96 20.73 10.36 6.21
CA ASN A 96 21.31 9.09 6.59
C ASN A 96 20.38 7.94 6.19
N PRO A 97 20.77 7.10 5.21
CA PRO A 97 19.91 6.05 4.68
C PRO A 97 19.61 4.91 5.67
N ILE A 98 20.35 4.80 6.78
CA ILE A 98 20.13 3.75 7.79
C ILE A 98 19.08 4.16 8.83
N VAL A 99 18.67 5.43 8.85
CA VAL A 99 17.70 5.93 9.83
C VAL A 99 16.32 5.40 9.50
N GLY A 100 15.65 4.89 10.53
CA GLY A 100 14.26 4.45 10.45
C GLY A 100 13.51 4.76 11.75
N PRO A 101 12.17 4.69 11.71
CA PRO A 101 11.31 5.04 12.85
C PRO A 101 11.55 4.17 14.10
N PHE A 102 12.05 2.94 13.92
CA PHE A 102 12.41 2.04 15.02
C PHE A 102 13.64 2.52 15.81
N ILE A 103 14.64 3.07 15.12
CA ILE A 103 15.90 3.54 15.74
C ILE A 103 15.66 4.77 16.62
N LEU A 104 14.72 5.64 16.20
CA LEU A 104 14.38 6.87 16.92
C LEU A 104 13.39 6.66 18.08
N GLY A 105 13.01 5.41 18.37
CA GLY A 105 12.08 5.08 19.45
C GLY A 105 10.60 5.45 19.18
N ILE A 106 10.27 5.92 17.97
CA ILE A 106 8.90 6.34 17.59
C ILE A 106 7.94 5.14 17.67
N SER A 107 8.37 3.96 17.18
CA SER A 107 7.56 2.74 17.25
C SER A 107 7.32 2.30 18.69
N SER A 108 8.35 2.30 19.55
CA SER A 108 8.23 1.90 20.95
C SER A 108 7.32 2.84 21.74
N GLY A 109 7.39 4.14 21.48
CA GLY A 109 6.48 5.13 22.08
C GLY A 109 5.02 4.91 21.67
N ALA A 110 4.77 4.63 20.39
CA ALA A 110 3.43 4.28 19.90
C ALA A 110 2.90 3.01 20.57
N THR A 111 3.71 1.95 20.69
CA THR A 111 3.32 0.72 21.38
C THR A 111 3.02 0.95 22.86
N LEU A 112 3.82 1.75 23.56
CA LEU A 112 3.56 2.11 24.96
C LEU A 112 2.21 2.78 25.13
N MET A 113 1.88 3.76 24.28
CA MET A 113 0.60 4.46 24.35
C MET A 113 -0.57 3.51 24.08
N VAL A 114 -0.47 2.65 23.06
CA VAL A 114 -1.50 1.62 22.80
C VAL A 114 -1.69 0.72 24.00
N SER A 115 -0.60 0.22 24.61
CA SER A 115 -0.67 -0.63 25.80
C SER A 115 -1.33 0.07 27.00
N LEU A 116 -1.05 1.36 27.21
CA LEU A 116 -1.68 2.14 28.27
C LEU A 116 -3.18 2.29 28.04
N VAL A 117 -3.60 2.63 26.82
CA VAL A 117 -5.02 2.78 26.46
C VAL A 117 -5.76 1.45 26.54
N MET A 118 -5.11 0.33 26.21
CA MET A 118 -5.72 -1.00 26.35
C MET A 118 -5.83 -1.46 27.80
N LEU A 119 -4.98 -0.92 28.69
CA LEU A 119 -4.98 -1.24 30.12
C LEU A 119 -6.08 -0.47 30.87
N THR A 120 -6.40 0.74 30.42
CA THR A 120 -7.46 1.59 30.97
C THR A 120 -8.82 1.25 30.39
#